data_AF-A0A7W3MW86-F1
#
_entry.id   AF-A0A7W3MW86-F1
#
_cell.length_a   1.000
_cell.length_b   1.000
_cell.length_c   1.000
_cell.angle_alpha   90.00
_cell.angle_beta   90.00
_cell.angle_gamma   90.00
#
_symmetry.space_group_name_H-M   'P 1'
#
loop_
_entity.id
_entity.type
_entity.pdbx_description
1 polymer ?
#
loop_
_entity_poly.entity_id
_entity_poly.type
_entity_poly.pdbx_seq_one_letter_code
_entity_poly.pdbx_strand_id
1 'polypeptide(L)'
;MQYPDDGDDLLATFFCKDPGSVDMDDCAAFYRTDRHTWIVQGKRRGAKVAAQLRALGDDETFVEIPEPLVELFVRRYVKERYGTDLGSAAGRADRERSERPQAGAEG
;
A
#
# COMPACT_ATOMS: atom_id res chain seq x y z
N MET A 1 0.02 -35.37 16.76
CA MET A 1 0.65 -34.19 17.37
C MET A 1 -0.24 -33.01 16.96
N GLN A 2 -1.12 -32.56 17.84
CA GLN A 2 -1.97 -31.39 17.60
C GLN A 2 -1.15 -30.16 17.95
N TYR A 3 -0.98 -29.24 17.00
CA TYR A 3 -0.46 -27.91 17.30
C TYR A 3 -1.56 -27.16 18.08
N PRO A 4 -1.20 -26.38 19.11
CA PRO A 4 -2.14 -25.46 19.72
C PRO A 4 -2.63 -24.48 18.64
N ASP A 5 -3.94 -24.30 18.56
CA ASP A 5 -4.57 -23.27 17.74
C ASP A 5 -4.34 -21.92 18.43
N ASP A 6 -3.31 -21.21 17.98
CA ASP A 6 -2.93 -19.88 18.49
C ASP A 6 -3.87 -18.77 17.97
N GLY A 7 -5.00 -19.11 17.32
CA GLY A 7 -5.94 -18.16 16.70
C GLY A 7 -5.48 -17.63 15.32
N ASP A 8 -4.37 -18.18 14.83
CA ASP A 8 -3.65 -17.79 13.61
C ASP A 8 -4.07 -18.59 12.37
N ASP A 9 -5.25 -19.22 12.43
CA ASP A 9 -6.00 -19.75 11.27
C ASP A 9 -6.48 -18.58 10.38
N LEU A 10 -5.52 -17.84 9.82
CA LEU A 10 -5.72 -16.71 8.93
C LEU A 10 -5.12 -17.07 7.58
N LEU A 11 -5.97 -17.34 6.60
CA LEU A 11 -5.49 -17.65 5.25
C LEU A 11 -5.25 -16.36 4.48
N ALA A 12 -3.98 -16.05 4.19
CA ALA A 12 -3.59 -14.93 3.35
C ALA A 12 -3.47 -15.35 1.88
N THR A 13 -4.25 -14.73 0.99
CA THR A 13 -4.19 -14.93 -0.46
C THR A 13 -3.52 -13.74 -1.13
N PHE A 14 -2.54 -14.01 -2.00
CA PHE A 14 -1.83 -12.97 -2.75
C PHE A 14 -2.80 -12.10 -3.57
N PHE A 15 -2.63 -10.78 -3.47
CA PHE A 15 -3.45 -9.83 -4.21
C PHE A 15 -2.65 -9.05 -5.25
N CYS A 16 -1.61 -8.32 -4.85
CA CYS A 16 -0.72 -7.64 -5.79
C CYS A 16 0.65 -7.40 -5.16
N LYS A 17 1.67 -7.20 -6.02
CA LYS A 17 3.01 -6.77 -5.62
C LYS A 17 3.45 -5.59 -6.46
N ASP A 18 4.53 -4.94 -6.04
CA ASP A 18 5.12 -3.81 -6.77
C ASP A 18 5.36 -4.21 -8.25
N PRO A 19 4.78 -3.49 -9.23
CA PRO A 19 4.99 -3.79 -10.64
C PRO A 19 6.42 -3.52 -11.13
N GLY A 20 7.21 -2.72 -10.40
CA GLY A 20 8.63 -2.47 -10.69
C GLY A 20 9.59 -3.52 -10.13
N SER A 21 9.08 -4.52 -9.40
CA SER A 21 9.83 -5.66 -8.88
C SER A 21 10.28 -6.57 -10.02
N VAL A 22 11.58 -6.54 -10.34
CA VAL A 22 12.22 -7.49 -11.28
C VAL A 22 12.56 -8.84 -10.63
N ASP A 23 12.80 -8.85 -9.31
CA ASP A 23 13.13 -10.05 -8.54
C ASP A 23 11.95 -10.53 -7.69
N MET A 24 11.93 -11.83 -7.37
CA MET A 24 10.88 -12.46 -6.55
C MET A 24 11.07 -12.18 -5.04
N ASP A 25 12.26 -11.75 -4.62
CA ASP A 25 12.61 -11.56 -3.21
C ASP A 25 12.50 -10.08 -2.79
N ASP A 26 12.12 -9.85 -1.53
CA ASP A 26 12.02 -8.53 -0.85
C ASP A 26 11.05 -7.48 -1.41
N CYS A 27 10.08 -7.90 -2.23
CA CYS A 27 9.16 -6.97 -2.85
C CYS A 27 7.89 -6.75 -2.02
N ALA A 28 7.48 -5.48 -1.89
CA ALA A 28 6.28 -5.13 -1.15
C ALA A 28 5.04 -5.73 -1.84
N ALA A 29 4.10 -6.23 -1.03
CA ALA A 29 2.93 -6.95 -1.52
C ALA A 29 1.74 -6.81 -0.57
N PHE A 30 0.54 -6.86 -1.16
CA PHE A 30 -0.73 -6.94 -0.46
C PHE A 30 -1.29 -8.36 -0.54
N TYR A 31 -1.86 -8.82 0.56
CA TYR A 31 -2.59 -10.09 0.68
C TYR A 31 -3.96 -9.83 1.26
N ARG A 32 -4.98 -10.50 0.72
CA ARG A 32 -6.33 -10.49 1.27
C ARG A 32 -6.52 -11.71 2.15
N THR A 33 -7.10 -11.53 3.32
CA THR A 33 -7.42 -12.64 4.21
C THR A 33 -8.81 -13.20 3.94
N ASP A 34 -9.03 -14.45 4.35
CA ASP A 34 -10.35 -15.08 4.44
C ASP A 34 -11.31 -14.34 5.39
N ARG A 35 -10.79 -13.55 6.34
CA ARG A 35 -11.56 -12.66 7.23
C ARG A 35 -11.92 -11.30 6.61
N HIS A 36 -11.71 -11.12 5.30
CA HIS A 36 -11.90 -9.84 4.60
C HIS A 36 -11.06 -8.68 5.16
N THR A 37 -9.90 -8.99 5.74
CA THR A 37 -8.87 -8.02 6.14
C THR A 37 -7.68 -8.09 5.19
N TRP A 38 -6.67 -7.25 5.42
CA TRP A 38 -5.49 -7.13 4.56
C TRP A 38 -4.21 -7.31 5.37
N ILE A 39 -3.24 -8.00 4.78
CA ILE A 39 -1.87 -8.07 5.28
C ILE A 39 -0.96 -7.38 4.26
N VAL A 40 0.03 -6.65 4.76
CA VAL A 40 1.00 -5.92 3.95
C VAL A 40 2.40 -6.38 4.27
N GLN A 41 3.12 -6.81 3.24
CA GLN A 41 4.56 -7.00 3.29
C GLN A 41 5.24 -5.74 2.73
N GLY A 42 6.27 -5.26 3.42
CA GLY A 42 7.03 -4.08 3.00
C GLY A 42 8.36 -3.98 3.75
N LYS A 43 9.06 -2.87 3.55
CA LYS A 43 10.38 -2.66 4.16
C LYS A 43 10.24 -2.12 5.58
N ARG A 44 10.80 -2.82 6.57
CA ARG A 44 10.83 -2.32 7.95
C ARG A 44 11.59 -1.00 8.05
N ARG A 45 11.20 -0.17 9.01
CA ARG A 45 11.84 1.12 9.31
C ARG A 45 12.20 1.21 10.80
N GLY A 46 13.18 2.07 11.09
CA GLY A 46 13.78 2.18 12.43
C GLY A 46 13.05 3.16 13.35
N ALA A 47 13.59 3.30 14.56
CA ALA A 47 13.01 4.11 15.65
C ALA A 47 12.69 5.56 15.27
N LYS A 48 13.48 6.18 14.38
CA LYS A 48 13.22 7.56 13.90
C LYS A 48 11.87 7.68 13.19
N VAL A 49 11.46 6.66 12.43
CA VAL A 49 10.15 6.62 11.78
C VAL A 49 9.08 6.25 12.79
N ALA A 50 9.33 5.29 13.68
CA ALA A 50 8.40 4.91 14.75
C ALA A 50 7.96 6.12 15.59
N ALA A 51 8.91 6.99 15.96
CA ALA A 51 8.64 8.20 16.75
C ALA A 51 7.73 9.23 16.04
N GLN A 52 7.48 9.09 14.74
CA GLN A 52 6.57 9.94 13.97
C GLN A 52 5.15 9.35 13.89
N LEU A 53 4.98 8.07 14.24
CA LEU A 53 3.69 7.39 14.22
C LEU A 53 2.91 7.72 15.50
N ARG A 54 1.58 7.71 15.39
CA ARG A 54 0.69 8.02 16.52
C ARG A 54 0.34 6.74 17.27
N ALA A 55 0.71 6.68 18.55
CA ALA A 55 0.30 5.64 19.48
C ALA A 55 0.56 4.20 19.00
N LEU A 56 1.74 3.95 18.40
CA LEU A 56 2.15 2.61 17.97
C LEU A 56 2.15 1.66 19.18
N GLY A 57 1.29 0.64 19.14
CA GLY A 57 1.14 -0.36 20.19
C GLY A 57 2.30 -1.36 20.26
N ASP A 58 2.40 -2.10 21.37
CA ASP A 58 3.45 -3.10 21.58
C ASP A 58 3.28 -4.34 20.67
N ASP A 59 2.05 -4.62 20.23
CA ASP A 59 1.68 -5.68 19.29
C ASP A 59 1.62 -5.20 17.82
N GLU A 60 1.90 -3.93 17.58
CA GLU A 60 1.87 -3.34 16.25
C GLU A 60 3.26 -3.27 15.61
N THR A 61 3.27 -3.35 14.28
CA THR A 61 4.48 -3.17 13.48
C THR A 61 4.18 -2.25 12.31
N PHE A 62 5.23 -1.70 11.69
CA PHE A 62 5.11 -0.80 10.56
C PHE A 62 6.14 -1.13 9.48
N VAL A 63 5.69 -0.96 8.25
CA VAL A 63 6.49 -1.16 7.04
C VAL A 63 6.27 0.02 6.09
N GLU A 64 7.29 0.34 5.31
CA GLU A 64 7.17 1.24 4.18
C GLU A 64 6.81 0.44 2.92
N ILE A 65 5.84 0.96 2.17
CA ILE A 65 5.44 0.44 0.86
C ILE A 65 5.59 1.53 -0.21
N PRO A 66 5.90 1.17 -1.46
CA PRO A 66 6.08 2.13 -2.54
C PRO A 66 4.72 2.63 -3.08
N GLU A 67 4.66 3.90 -3.49
CA GLU A 67 3.44 4.53 -4.05
C GLU A 67 2.83 3.74 -5.23
N PRO A 68 3.60 3.24 -6.22
CA PRO A 68 3.02 2.47 -7.33
C PRO A 68 2.28 1.20 -6.90
N LEU A 69 2.67 0.59 -5.77
CA LEU A 69 1.96 -0.55 -5.21
C LEU A 69 0.59 -0.14 -4.64
N VAL A 70 0.52 1.02 -3.97
CA VAL A 70 -0.75 1.57 -3.48
C VAL A 70 -1.69 1.88 -4.64
N GLU A 71 -1.18 2.50 -5.71
CA GLU A 71 -1.97 2.74 -6.92
C GLU A 71 -2.53 1.44 -7.51
N LEU A 72 -1.67 0.42 -7.65
CA LEU A 72 -2.09 -0.88 -8.18
C LEU A 72 -3.15 -1.54 -7.29
N PHE A 73 -2.96 -1.49 -5.97
CA PHE A 73 -3.93 -1.98 -5.00
C PHE A 73 -5.29 -1.31 -5.17
N VAL A 74 -5.35 0.03 -5.19
CA VAL A 74 -6.60 0.79 -5.32
C VAL A 74 -7.31 0.47 -6.63
N ARG A 75 -6.58 0.52 -7.76
CA ARG A 75 -7.15 0.23 -9.08
C ARG A 75 -7.73 -1.19 -9.14
N ARG A 76 -6.99 -2.17 -8.64
CA ARG A 76 -7.43 -3.57 -8.63
C ARG A 76 -8.63 -3.77 -7.71
N TYR A 77 -8.59 -3.23 -6.49
CA TYR A 77 -9.68 -3.32 -5.52
C TYR A 77 -10.98 -2.73 -6.08
N VAL A 78 -10.92 -1.52 -6.66
CA VAL A 78 -12.11 -0.86 -7.19
C VAL A 78 -12.70 -1.61 -8.39
N LYS A 79 -11.83 -2.12 -9.26
CA LYS A 79 -12.25 -2.95 -10.41
C LYS A 79 -12.92 -4.24 -9.97
N GLU A 80 -12.31 -5.00 -9.06
CA GLU A 80 -12.86 -6.28 -8.59
C GLU A 80 -14.12 -6.10 -7.73
N ARG A 81 -14.19 -5.05 -6.90
CA ARG A 81 -15.30 -4.86 -5.95
C ARG A 81 -16.50 -4.13 -6.54
N TYR A 82 -16.27 -3.17 -7.43
CA TYR A 82 -17.30 -2.26 -7.95
C TYR A 82 -17.40 -2.28 -9.49
N GLY A 83 -16.61 -3.09 -10.19
CA GLY A 83 -16.63 -3.16 -11.64
C GLY A 83 -16.14 -1.88 -12.35
N THR A 84 -15.56 -0.93 -11.60
CA THR A 84 -15.12 0.36 -12.13
C THR A 84 -13.64 0.32 -12.43
N ASP A 85 -13.26 0.59 -13.68
CA ASP A 85 -11.85 0.76 -14.05
C ASP A 85 -11.46 2.23 -13.83
N LEU A 86 -10.58 2.46 -12.85
CA LEU A 86 -10.08 3.81 -12.58
C LEU A 86 -9.13 4.33 -13.67
N GLY A 87 -8.65 3.47 -14.58
CA GLY A 87 -7.76 3.84 -15.67
C GLY A 87 -6.48 4.56 -15.21
N SER A 88 -5.73 5.14 -16.16
CA SER A 88 -4.59 6.02 -15.87
C SER A 88 -5.06 7.41 -15.43
N ALA A 89 -5.83 7.50 -14.34
CA ALA A 89 -6.25 8.79 -13.77
C ALA A 89 -5.07 9.65 -13.24
N ALA A 90 -3.85 9.08 -13.17
CA ALA A 90 -2.60 9.81 -12.91
C ALA A 90 -2.29 10.90 -13.97
N GLY A 91 -2.91 10.88 -15.15
CA GLY A 91 -2.72 11.91 -16.17
C GLY A 91 -3.46 13.25 -15.92
N ARG A 92 -4.40 13.33 -14.97
CA ARG A 92 -5.15 14.57 -14.70
C ARG A 92 -4.55 15.43 -13.59
N ALA A 93 -4.05 14.82 -12.51
CA ALA A 93 -3.46 15.56 -11.39
C ALA A 93 -2.14 16.27 -11.74
N ASP A 94 -1.38 15.75 -12.72
CA ASP A 94 -0.13 16.36 -13.17
C ASP A 94 -0.36 17.59 -14.06
N ARG A 95 -1.44 17.59 -14.86
CA ARG A 95 -1.83 18.75 -15.69
C ARG A 95 -2.29 19.95 -14.86
N GLU A 96 -3.09 19.72 -13.82
CA GLU A 96 -3.58 20.82 -12.97
C GLU A 96 -2.48 21.49 -12.12
N ARG A 97 -1.36 20.82 -11.85
CA ARG A 97 -0.19 21.43 -11.19
C ARG A 97 0.64 22.28 -12.16
N SER A 98 0.66 21.94 -13.45
CA SER A 98 1.40 22.66 -14.48
C SER A 98 0.69 23.92 -14.99
N GLU A 99 -0.62 24.07 -14.74
CA GLU A 99 -1.43 25.18 -15.27
C GLU A 99 -1.68 26.31 -14.26
N ARG A 100 -1.05 26.29 -13.06
CA ARG A 100 -1.08 27.45 -12.16
C ARG A 100 -0.13 28.54 -12.70
N PRO A 101 -0.64 29.71 -13.13
CA PRO A 101 0.24 30.82 -13.48
C PRO A 101 1.00 31.28 -12.23
N GLN A 102 2.33 31.37 -12.33
CA GLN A 102 3.16 32.07 -11.35
C GLN A 102 2.76 33.55 -11.35
N ALA A 103 1.92 33.93 -10.40
CA ALA A 103 1.59 35.32 -10.18
C ALA A 103 2.80 36.03 -9.54
N GLY A 104 3.42 36.91 -10.33
CA GLY A 104 3.94 38.20 -9.89
C GLY A 104 5.23 38.19 -9.08
N ALA A 105 6.34 38.44 -9.78
CA ALA A 105 7.51 39.08 -9.22
C ALA A 105 7.35 40.60 -9.36
N GLU A 106 7.09 41.34 -8.29
CA GLU A 106 7.28 42.80 -8.15
C GLU A 106 7.37 43.10 -6.63
N GLY A 107 8.34 43.80 -6.06
CA GLY A 107 9.52 44.52 -6.56
C GLY A 107 10.46 44.87 -5.39
#